data_AF-A0A8S4AUF2-F1
#
_entry.id   AF-A0A8S4AUF2-F1
#
_cell.length_a   1.000
_cell.length_b   1.000
_cell.length_c   1.000
_cell.angle_alpha   90.00
_cell.angle_beta   90.00
_cell.angle_gamma   90.00
#
_symmetry.space_group_name_H-M   'P 1'
#
loop_
_entity.id
_entity.type
_entity.pdbx_description
1 polymer ?
#
loop_
_entity_poly.entity_id
_entity_poly.type
_entity_poly.pdbx_seq_one_letter_code
_entity_poly.pdbx_strand_id
1 'polypeptide(L)'
;HPLFPLLALLFEKCEQATQGSECITSASFDVDIENFVHQQEREHKPFFSEDPELDNLMVKAIQVLRIHLLELEKVNELCKDFCNRYITCLKTKMHSDNLLRNDLGGPYSPTHTSLSMQQELIQTSSPSMTSVSSSVNPSGIVVPSGGLQQGNVAMTTINSQMVSGA
;
A
#
# COMPACT_ATOMS: atom_id res chain seq x y z
N HIS A 1 -2.09 -38.40 -1.32
CA HIS A 1 -1.44 -37.89 -0.10
C HIS A 1 -2.38 -36.90 0.60
N PRO A 2 -2.59 -36.95 1.93
CA PRO A 2 -3.55 -36.08 2.61
C PRO A 2 -3.30 -34.57 2.43
N LEU A 3 -2.03 -34.15 2.36
CA LEU A 3 -1.62 -32.76 2.10
C LEU A 3 -1.81 -32.28 0.64
N PHE A 4 -2.14 -33.17 -0.31
CA PHE A 4 -2.20 -32.81 -1.72
C PHE A 4 -3.20 -31.69 -2.06
N PRO A 5 -4.44 -31.68 -1.52
CA PRO A 5 -5.40 -30.60 -1.79
C PRO A 5 -4.87 -29.23 -1.39
N LEU A 6 -4.18 -29.13 -0.25
CA LEU A 6 -3.55 -27.89 0.20
C LEU A 6 -2.41 -27.49 -0.73
N LEU A 7 -1.53 -28.43 -1.10
CA LEU A 7 -0.44 -28.15 -2.02
C LEU A 7 -0.94 -27.62 -3.38
N ALA A 8 -1.97 -28.25 -3.94
CA ALA A 8 -2.57 -27.85 -5.21
C ALA A 8 -3.19 -26.45 -5.13
N LEU A 9 -3.93 -26.15 -4.06
CA LEU A 9 -4.51 -24.82 -3.82
C LEU A 9 -3.42 -23.74 -3.76
N LEU A 10 -2.35 -24.00 -3.01
CA LEU A 10 -1.23 -23.06 -2.86
C LEU A 10 -0.48 -22.86 -4.18
N PHE A 11 -0.33 -23.92 -4.98
CA PHE A 11 0.28 -23.85 -6.30
C PHE A 11 -0.55 -23.00 -7.27
N GLU A 12 -1.87 -23.20 -7.31
CA GLU A 12 -2.79 -22.40 -8.12
C GLU A 12 -2.71 -20.91 -7.75
N LYS A 13 -2.62 -20.59 -6.46
CA LYS A 13 -2.42 -19.21 -6.00
C LYS A 13 -1.10 -18.62 -6.48
N CYS A 14 -0.02 -19.39 -6.45
CA CYS A 14 1.27 -18.95 -6.99
C CYS A 14 1.17 -18.68 -8.49
N GLU A 15 0.51 -19.56 -9.25
CA GLU A 15 0.28 -19.39 -10.68
C GLU A 15 -0.51 -18.11 -10.97
N GLN A 16 -1.62 -17.88 -10.27
CA GLN A 16 -2.42 -16.66 -10.41
C GLN A 16 -1.61 -15.40 -10.07
N ALA A 17 -0.77 -15.46 -9.02
CA ALA A 17 0.10 -14.34 -8.66
C ALA A 17 1.10 -14.00 -9.77
N THR A 18 1.60 -14.99 -10.52
CA THR A 18 2.48 -14.74 -11.67
C THR A 18 1.79 -14.11 -12.88
N GLN A 19 0.48 -14.26 -13.01
CA GLN A 19 -0.29 -13.68 -14.13
C GLN A 19 -0.61 -12.19 -13.92
N GLY A 20 -0.35 -11.64 -12.73
CA GLY A 20 -0.56 -10.21 -12.43
C GLY A 20 -2.03 -9.75 -12.44
N SER A 21 -2.97 -10.70 -12.50
CA SER A 21 -4.40 -10.43 -12.67
C SER A 21 -5.09 -10.03 -11.36
N GLU A 22 -4.66 -10.61 -10.23
CA GLU A 22 -5.32 -10.42 -8.94
C GLU A 22 -4.30 -10.18 -7.83
N CYS A 23 -4.63 -9.29 -6.88
CA CYS A 23 -3.78 -8.99 -5.75
C CYS A 23 -3.86 -10.12 -4.71
N ILE A 24 -3.11 -11.19 -4.95
CA ILE A 24 -2.94 -12.26 -3.98
C ILE A 24 -1.92 -11.81 -2.94
N THR A 25 -2.34 -11.79 -1.68
CA THR A 25 -1.49 -11.44 -0.54
C THR A 25 -1.00 -12.70 0.16
N SER A 26 0.26 -12.70 0.60
CA SER A 26 0.84 -13.85 1.31
C SER A 26 0.13 -14.16 2.63
N ALA A 27 -0.55 -13.20 3.26
CA ALA A 27 -1.35 -13.45 4.45
C ALA A 27 -2.52 -14.43 4.22
N SER A 28 -2.99 -14.62 2.98
CA SER A 28 -4.01 -15.65 2.71
C SER A 28 -3.46 -17.07 2.90
N PHE A 29 -2.15 -17.25 2.79
CA PHE A 29 -1.50 -18.55 2.92
C PHE A 29 -1.72 -19.17 4.31
N ASP A 30 -1.57 -18.39 5.37
CA ASP A 30 -1.75 -18.87 6.74
C ASP A 30 -3.23 -19.25 6.99
N VAL A 31 -4.16 -18.47 6.45
CA VAL A 31 -5.61 -18.76 6.52
C VAL A 31 -5.96 -20.05 5.77
N ASP A 32 -5.38 -20.29 4.60
CA ASP A 32 -5.62 -21.52 3.83
C ASP A 32 -5.11 -22.76 4.58
N ILE A 33 -3.96 -22.66 5.26
CA ILE A 33 -3.43 -23.73 6.10
C ILE A 33 -4.37 -23.99 7.29
N GLU A 34 -4.78 -22.95 8.02
CA GLU A 34 -5.69 -23.10 9.15
C GLU A 34 -7.02 -23.74 8.72
N ASN A 35 -7.58 -23.30 7.61
CA ASN A 35 -8.80 -23.89 7.04
C ASN A 35 -8.60 -25.37 6.69
N PHE A 36 -7.47 -25.72 6.10
CA PHE A 36 -7.15 -27.12 5.78
C PHE A 36 -6.99 -27.97 7.05
N VAL A 37 -6.32 -27.45 8.07
CA VAL A 37 -6.16 -28.13 9.37
C VAL A 37 -7.51 -28.37 10.03
N HIS A 38 -8.36 -27.34 10.12
CA HIS A 38 -9.71 -27.48 10.67
C HIS A 38 -10.57 -28.48 9.87
N GLN A 39 -10.43 -28.49 8.55
CA GLN A 39 -11.16 -29.41 7.70
C GLN A 39 -10.72 -30.87 7.90
N GLN A 40 -9.42 -31.10 8.07
CA GLN A 40 -8.83 -32.41 8.39
C GLN A 40 -9.29 -32.93 9.75
N GLU A 41 -9.27 -32.07 10.78
CA GLU A 41 -9.76 -32.41 12.12
C GLU A 41 -11.24 -32.81 12.10
N ARG A 42 -12.07 -32.03 11.41
CA ARG A 42 -13.52 -32.29 11.32
C ARG A 42 -13.84 -33.60 10.59
N GLU A 43 -13.00 -33.99 9.63
CA GLU A 43 -13.16 -35.23 8.87
C GLU A 43 -12.44 -36.42 9.51
N HIS A 44 -11.76 -36.23 10.65
CA HIS A 44 -10.90 -37.23 11.30
C HIS A 44 -9.92 -37.91 10.33
N LYS A 45 -9.44 -37.16 9.33
CA LYS A 45 -8.45 -37.66 8.37
C LYS A 45 -7.03 -37.49 8.95
N PRO A 46 -6.10 -38.39 8.61
CA PRO A 46 -4.70 -38.23 9.01
C PRO A 46 -4.02 -37.16 8.15
N PHE A 47 -3.12 -36.38 8.74
CA PHE A 47 -2.28 -35.42 8.03
C PHE A 47 -1.16 -36.07 7.22
N PHE A 48 -0.68 -37.21 7.71
CA PHE A 48 0.46 -37.95 7.18
C PHE A 48 0.02 -39.29 6.63
N SER A 49 0.83 -39.82 5.71
CA SER A 49 0.65 -41.13 5.12
C SER A 49 1.51 -42.17 5.84
N GLU A 50 1.53 -43.41 5.33
CA GLU A 50 2.44 -44.45 5.84
C GLU A 50 3.87 -44.32 5.30
N ASP A 51 4.13 -43.30 4.46
CA ASP A 51 5.43 -43.03 3.84
C ASP A 51 6.01 -41.69 4.35
N PRO A 52 6.92 -41.74 5.34
CA PRO A 52 7.56 -40.55 5.89
C PRO A 52 8.39 -39.76 4.88
N GLU A 53 8.97 -40.41 3.86
CA GLU A 53 9.81 -39.70 2.87
C GLU A 53 8.94 -38.79 2.00
N LEU A 54 7.79 -39.32 1.56
CA LEU A 54 6.78 -38.55 0.84
C LEU A 54 6.17 -37.45 1.71
N ASP A 55 5.86 -37.72 2.98
CA ASP A 55 5.35 -36.71 3.92
C ASP A 55 6.32 -35.53 4.04
N ASN A 56 7.60 -35.82 4.22
CA ASN A 56 8.66 -34.81 4.29
C ASN A 56 8.76 -34.01 2.99
N LEU A 57 8.64 -34.66 1.84
CA LEU A 57 8.62 -33.98 0.54
C LEU A 57 7.43 -33.02 0.41
N MET A 58 6.23 -33.46 0.83
CA MET A 58 5.02 -32.64 0.77
C MET A 58 5.11 -31.42 1.68
N VAL A 59 5.65 -31.57 2.90
CA VAL A 59 5.87 -30.44 3.82
C VAL A 59 6.90 -29.46 3.24
N LYS A 60 8.01 -29.96 2.67
CA LYS A 60 9.01 -29.11 2.01
C LYS A 60 8.42 -28.35 0.81
N ALA A 61 7.59 -29.00 0.01
CA ALA A 61 6.94 -28.36 -1.13
C ALA A 61 6.01 -27.21 -0.68
N ILE A 62 5.23 -27.41 0.39
CA ILE A 62 4.40 -26.35 0.98
C ILE A 62 5.28 -25.18 1.48
N GLN A 63 6.40 -25.48 2.16
CA GLN A 63 7.33 -24.44 2.63
C GLN A 63 7.91 -23.62 1.48
N VAL A 64 8.30 -24.28 0.39
CA VAL A 64 8.83 -23.62 -0.81
C VAL A 64 7.76 -22.72 -1.43
N LEU A 65 6.53 -23.21 -1.59
CA LEU A 65 5.42 -22.38 -2.11
C LEU A 65 5.13 -21.16 -1.24
N ARG A 66 5.25 -21.28 0.09
CA ARG A 66 5.12 -20.13 1.01
C ARG A 66 6.11 -19.03 0.68
N ILE A 67 7.37 -19.41 0.48
CA ILE A 67 8.45 -18.46 0.17
C ILE A 67 8.21 -17.85 -1.20
N HIS A 68 7.86 -18.67 -2.21
CA HIS A 68 7.59 -18.20 -3.56
C HIS A 68 6.48 -17.14 -3.60
N LEU A 69 5.34 -17.39 -2.95
CA LEU A 69 4.23 -16.44 -2.95
C LEU A 69 4.61 -15.12 -2.27
N LEU A 70 5.38 -15.19 -1.18
CA LEU A 70 5.86 -14.02 -0.46
C LEU A 70 6.85 -13.19 -1.30
N GLU A 71 7.74 -13.84 -2.06
CA GLU A 71 8.64 -13.15 -2.98
C GLU A 71 7.88 -12.52 -4.15
N LEU A 72 6.90 -13.21 -4.72
CA LEU A 72 6.05 -12.68 -5.78
C LEU A 72 5.26 -11.46 -5.31
N GLU A 73 4.70 -11.49 -4.09
CA GLU A 73 4.01 -10.34 -3.51
C GLU A 73 4.94 -9.13 -3.38
N LYS A 74 6.18 -9.33 -2.92
CA LYS A 74 7.17 -8.23 -2.82
C LYS A 74 7.49 -7.62 -4.19
N VAL A 75 7.67 -8.46 -5.21
CA VAL A 75 7.91 -7.98 -6.58
C VAL A 75 6.71 -7.20 -7.10
N ASN A 76 5.49 -7.69 -6.84
CA ASN A 76 4.25 -7.01 -7.20
C ASN A 76 4.13 -5.63 -6.52
N GLU A 77 4.39 -5.55 -5.22
CA GLU A 77 4.35 -4.29 -4.48
C GLU A 77 5.39 -3.29 -4.99
N LEU A 78 6.58 -3.77 -5.35
CA LEU A 78 7.61 -2.94 -5.96
C LEU A 78 7.18 -2.38 -7.33
N CYS A 79 6.58 -3.22 -8.18
CA CYS A 79 6.01 -2.78 -9.46
C CYS A 79 4.92 -1.71 -9.28
N LYS A 80 4.02 -1.90 -8.31
CA LYS A 80 2.98 -0.93 -7.99
C LYS A 80 3.58 0.39 -7.50
N ASP A 81 4.58 0.36 -6.62
CA ASP A 81 5.24 1.57 -6.14
C ASP A 81 5.90 2.35 -7.28
N PHE A 82 6.65 1.66 -8.15
CA PHE A 82 7.25 2.28 -9.33
C PHE A 82 6.20 2.92 -10.25
N CYS A 83 5.11 2.21 -10.55
CA CYS A 83 4.00 2.74 -11.35
C CYS A 83 3.37 3.98 -10.71
N ASN A 84 3.07 3.92 -9.41
CA ASN A 84 2.45 5.03 -8.67
C ASN A 84 3.33 6.28 -8.67
N ARG A 85 4.63 6.12 -8.39
CA ARG A 85 5.59 7.22 -8.42
C ARG A 85 5.76 7.79 -9.83
N TYR A 86 5.83 6.94 -10.85
CA TYR A 86 5.94 7.36 -12.24
C TYR A 86 4.72 8.18 -12.68
N ILE A 87 3.51 7.69 -12.42
CA ILE A 87 2.26 8.41 -12.72
C ILE A 87 2.21 9.75 -11.98
N THR A 88 2.59 9.78 -10.69
CA THR A 88 2.60 11.01 -9.88
C THR A 88 3.56 12.05 -10.43
N CYS A 89 4.78 11.66 -10.77
CA CYS A 89 5.78 12.54 -11.39
C CYS A 89 5.31 13.06 -12.74
N LEU A 90 4.76 12.17 -13.59
CA LEU A 90 4.25 12.54 -14.91
C LEU A 90 3.08 13.54 -14.80
N LYS A 91 2.11 13.25 -13.93
CA LYS A 91 0.94 14.11 -13.68
C LYS A 91 1.37 15.49 -13.19
N THR A 92 2.34 15.56 -12.28
CA THR A 92 2.86 16.82 -11.74
C THR A 92 3.59 17.63 -12.82
N LYS A 93 4.46 16.98 -13.59
CA LYS A 93 5.19 17.63 -14.70
C LYS A 93 4.23 18.18 -15.74
N MET A 94 3.23 17.39 -16.16
CA MET A 94 2.21 17.84 -17.10
C MET A 94 1.35 18.98 -16.55
N HIS A 95 0.93 18.95 -15.28
CA HIS A 95 0.17 20.06 -14.70
C HIS A 95 0.99 21.35 -14.60
N SER A 96 2.27 21.24 -14.22
CA SER A 96 3.20 22.38 -14.15
C SER A 96 3.43 23.02 -15.52
N ASP A 97 3.63 22.21 -16.58
CA ASP A 97 3.85 22.73 -17.94
C ASP A 97 2.61 23.43 -18.52
N ASN A 98 1.40 23.03 -18.10
CA ASN A 98 0.17 23.73 -18.47
C ASN A 98 -0.03 25.02 -17.67
N LEU A 99 0.34 25.05 -16.38
CA LEU A 99 0.24 26.25 -15.56
C LEU A 99 1.21 27.35 -16.00
N LEU A 100 2.47 27.00 -16.29
CA LEU A 100 3.47 27.95 -16.80
C LEU A 100 3.14 28.50 -18.19
N ARG A 101 2.48 27.71 -19.03
CA ARG A 101 1.99 28.16 -20.35
C ARG A 101 0.79 29.11 -20.22
N ASN A 102 0.05 29.03 -19.11
CA ASN A 102 -1.03 29.94 -18.79
C ASN A 102 -0.54 31.26 -18.14
N ASP A 103 0.60 31.23 -17.43
CA ASP A 103 1.21 32.41 -16.80
C ASP A 103 2.04 33.27 -17.79
N LEU A 104 2.57 32.64 -18.84
CA LEU A 104 3.13 33.32 -20.03
C LEU A 104 2.04 33.76 -21.02
N GLY A 105 0.93 34.27 -20.50
CA GLY A 105 -0.04 35.06 -21.26
C GLY A 105 0.64 36.29 -21.83
N GLY A 106 1.27 36.12 -22.99
CA GLY A 106 1.82 37.20 -23.79
C GLY A 106 0.71 38.21 -24.16
N PRO A 107 1.02 39.51 -24.23
CA PRO A 107 0.03 40.60 -24.24
C PRO A 107 -0.86 40.73 -25.50
N TYR A 108 -0.89 39.78 -26.43
CA TYR A 108 -1.71 39.92 -27.64
C TYR A 108 -2.23 38.57 -28.17
N SER A 109 -3.49 38.25 -27.91
CA SER A 109 -4.49 38.00 -28.97
C SER A 109 -5.88 37.63 -28.44
N PRO A 110 -6.94 37.97 -29.20
CA PRO A 110 -8.34 37.97 -28.75
C PRO A 110 -9.02 36.60 -28.92
N THR A 111 -10.28 36.53 -28.53
CA THR A 111 -11.26 35.42 -28.63
C THR A 111 -11.21 34.32 -27.56
N HIS A 112 -11.82 34.65 -26.43
CA HIS A 112 -12.52 33.71 -25.56
C HIS A 112 -13.62 32.97 -26.37
N THR A 113 -13.35 31.74 -26.82
CA THR A 113 -14.44 30.81 -27.13
C THR A 113 -14.76 30.06 -25.85
N SER A 114 -15.78 30.55 -25.17
CA SER A 114 -16.44 29.90 -24.04
C SER A 114 -16.99 28.54 -24.47
N LEU A 115 -16.46 27.46 -23.92
CA LEU A 115 -17.11 26.15 -23.87
C LEU A 115 -17.38 25.74 -22.41
N SER A 116 -17.89 26.70 -21.64
CA SER A 116 -18.78 26.39 -20.53
C SER A 116 -20.20 26.54 -21.07
N MET A 117 -20.89 25.42 -21.26
CA MET A 117 -22.34 25.23 -21.14
C MET A 117 -22.81 24.03 -21.98
N GLN A 118 -22.77 22.85 -21.37
CA GLN A 118 -23.87 21.89 -21.54
C GLN A 118 -24.06 21.16 -20.21
N GLN A 119 -24.82 21.82 -19.32
CA GLN A 119 -25.52 21.13 -18.25
C GLN A 119 -26.97 21.62 -18.24
N GLU A 120 -27.89 20.74 -18.62
CA GLU A 120 -29.29 20.72 -18.16
C GLU A 120 -29.77 19.27 -18.37
N LEU A 121 -30.03 18.48 -17.32
CA LEU A 121 -31.36 18.36 -16.71
C LEU A 121 -31.30 17.71 -15.29
N ILE A 122 -31.74 18.44 -14.25
CA ILE A 122 -32.72 18.11 -13.16
C ILE A 122 -32.86 16.60 -12.77
N GLN A 123 -32.76 16.08 -11.52
CA GLN A 123 -33.46 16.40 -10.23
C GLN A 123 -32.96 15.55 -9.02
N THR A 124 -33.16 16.09 -7.78
CA THR A 124 -33.24 15.47 -6.42
C THR A 124 -31.99 14.75 -5.83
N SER A 125 -31.54 14.87 -4.56
CA SER A 125 -31.97 15.57 -3.33
C SER A 125 -30.90 15.41 -2.21
N SER A 126 -30.46 16.54 -1.60
CA SER A 126 -30.02 16.80 -0.18
C SER A 126 -28.89 16.01 0.53
N PRO A 127 -28.30 16.53 1.63
CA PRO A 127 -27.81 17.90 1.89
C PRO A 127 -26.37 17.98 2.49
N SER A 128 -25.80 19.19 2.44
CA SER A 128 -24.54 19.63 3.06
C SER A 128 -24.60 19.84 4.58
N MET A 129 -23.42 19.97 5.23
CA MET A 129 -23.23 20.84 6.41
C MET A 129 -21.83 21.50 6.45
N THR A 130 -21.83 22.85 6.36
CA THR A 130 -21.08 23.88 7.14
C THR A 130 -19.53 23.85 7.21
N SER A 131 -18.79 24.75 6.52
CA SER A 131 -18.35 26.14 6.88
C SER A 131 -17.26 26.19 7.97
N VAL A 132 -16.12 26.89 7.88
CA VAL A 132 -15.87 28.32 7.57
C VAL A 132 -14.39 28.58 7.24
N SER A 133 -14.12 29.64 6.48
CA SER A 133 -12.80 30.26 6.26
C SER A 133 -12.61 31.49 7.15
N SER A 134 -11.36 31.83 7.51
CA SER A 134 -10.88 33.23 7.75
C SER A 134 -9.35 33.19 7.85
N SER A 135 -8.61 33.72 6.86
CA SER A 135 -8.23 35.12 6.59
C SER A 135 -7.28 35.72 7.63
N VAL A 136 -6.07 36.07 7.18
CA VAL A 136 -4.97 36.63 7.97
C VAL A 136 -4.70 38.10 7.63
N ASN A 137 -4.70 38.92 8.70
CA ASN A 137 -3.84 40.08 9.04
C ASN A 137 -3.94 41.39 8.20
N PRO A 138 -3.34 42.55 8.61
CA PRO A 138 -2.69 42.94 9.89
C PRO A 138 -3.12 44.34 10.43
N SER A 139 -3.05 44.59 11.76
CA SER A 139 -2.58 45.86 12.40
C SER A 139 -2.97 45.95 13.91
N GLY A 140 -1.94 46.07 14.78
CA GLY A 140 -1.94 46.88 16.02
C GLY A 140 -2.59 46.36 17.32
N ILE A 141 -1.74 46.03 18.32
CA ILE A 141 -1.91 46.23 19.80
C ILE A 141 -2.99 45.30 20.47
N VAL A 142 -2.84 44.51 21.56
CA VAL A 142 -2.03 44.46 22.81
C VAL A 142 -2.09 43.03 23.46
N VAL A 143 -0.92 42.52 23.90
CA VAL A 143 -0.52 41.75 25.14
C VAL A 143 -1.39 40.61 25.78
N PRO A 144 -0.93 39.83 26.82
CA PRO A 144 -0.50 38.42 26.72
C PRO A 144 -1.31 37.43 27.62
N SER A 145 -1.09 36.11 27.53
CA SER A 145 -1.15 35.17 28.69
C SER A 145 -0.77 33.71 28.36
N GLY A 146 0.14 33.15 29.19
CA GLY A 146 0.34 31.72 29.54
C GLY A 146 0.83 30.79 28.42
N GLY A 147 2.02 30.18 28.43
CA GLY A 147 2.79 29.61 29.53
C GLY A 147 2.59 28.09 29.56
N LEU A 148 3.56 27.31 29.04
CA LEU A 148 4.11 26.07 29.63
C LEU A 148 5.04 25.30 28.65
N GLN A 149 6.33 25.32 29.04
CA GLN A 149 7.33 24.25 29.03
C GLN A 149 7.78 23.56 27.73
N GLN A 150 9.06 23.83 27.45
CA GLN A 150 9.97 23.29 26.45
C GLN A 150 10.67 22.04 27.04
N GLY A 151 10.59 20.90 26.37
CA GLY A 151 11.31 19.67 26.73
C GLY A 151 12.41 19.37 25.73
N ASN A 152 13.66 19.67 26.10
CA ASN A 152 14.88 19.27 25.38
C ASN A 152 15.11 17.77 25.54
N VAL A 153 15.49 17.09 24.45
CA VAL A 153 16.18 15.79 24.52
C VAL A 153 17.50 15.88 23.75
N ALA A 154 18.60 15.80 24.51
CA ALA A 154 19.95 15.64 24.00
C ALA A 154 20.26 14.14 23.88
N MET A 155 20.76 13.71 22.72
CA MET A 155 21.25 12.34 22.49
C MET A 155 22.77 12.32 22.65
N THR A 156 23.25 11.66 23.71
CA THR A 156 24.67 11.37 23.96
C THR A 156 25.13 10.16 23.14
N THR A 157 26.22 10.34 22.40
CA THR A 157 26.96 9.29 21.68
C THR A 157 27.70 8.39 22.67
N ILE A 158 27.52 7.07 22.55
CA ILE A 158 28.20 6.05 23.35
C ILE A 158 29.40 5.54 22.55
N ASN A 159 30.60 5.72 23.09
CA ASN A 159 31.88 5.32 22.51
C ASN A 159 32.27 3.93 23.02
N SER A 160 32.41 2.96 22.11
CA SER A 160 32.80 1.58 22.43
C SER A 160 34.32 1.44 22.51
N GLN A 161 34.86 1.31 23.72
CA GLN A 161 36.26 0.91 23.95
C GLN A 161 36.42 -0.61 23.87
N MET A 162 37.30 -1.05 22.97
CA MET A 162 37.80 -2.41 22.81
C MET A 162 38.96 -2.68 23.78
N VAL A 163 38.85 -3.75 24.57
CA VAL A 163 39.92 -4.28 25.44
C VAL A 163 40.61 -5.43 24.69
N SER A 164 41.95 -5.35 24.59
CA SER A 164 42.80 -6.44 24.11
C SER A 164 43.64 -6.90 25.30
N GLY A 165 43.47 -8.17 25.69
CA GLY A 165 44.20 -8.80 26.79
C GLY A 165 45.59 -9.26 26.35
N ALA A 166 46.54 -9.09 27.25
CA ALA A 166 47.84 -9.75 27.28
C ALA A 166 47.96 -10.54 28.58
#